data_AF-A0A537TCQ9-F1
#
_entry.id   AF-A0A537TCQ9-F1
#
_cell.length_a   1.000
_cell.length_b   1.000
_cell.length_c   1.000
_cell.angle_alpha   90.00
_cell.angle_beta   90.00
_cell.angle_gamma   90.00
#
_symmetry.space_group_name_H-M   'P 1'
#
loop_
_entity.id
_entity.type
_entity.pdbx_description
1 polymer ?
#
loop_
_entity_poly.entity_id
_entity_poly.type
_entity_poly.pdbx_seq_one_letter_code
_entity_poly.pdbx_strand_id
1 'polypeptide(L)'
;RAPDQTKIPFFAVDAVVELPFGCAPHECYGVYEPMLRHMEYYVGLVNADPVKGMRDYMDRFVYGPKSWSEFLALIGIEELLEAARAGESIYDA
;
A
#
# COMPACT_ATOMS: atom_id res chain seq x y z
N ARG A 1 27.31 4.46 11.41
CA ARG A 1 26.96 3.53 10.30
C ARG A 1 26.65 2.18 10.93
N ALA A 2 25.50 1.58 10.63
CA ALA A 2 25.03 0.30 11.19
C ALA A 2 24.94 -0.75 10.06
N PRO A 3 26.06 -1.41 9.67
CA PRO A 3 26.08 -2.34 8.54
C PRO A 3 25.14 -3.55 8.76
N ASP A 4 24.85 -3.90 10.01
CA ASP A 4 23.89 -4.90 10.44
C ASP A 4 22.42 -4.58 10.04
N GLN A 5 22.14 -3.33 9.69
CA GLN A 5 20.83 -2.92 9.18
C GLN A 5 20.66 -3.12 7.67
N THR A 6 21.74 -3.34 6.90
CA THR A 6 21.64 -3.65 5.46
C THR A 6 21.27 -5.12 5.28
N LYS A 7 20.05 -5.39 4.79
CA LYS A 7 19.52 -6.78 4.70
C LYS A 7 19.78 -7.46 3.36
N ILE A 8 19.92 -6.70 2.28
CA ILE A 8 20.13 -7.22 0.92
C ILE A 8 21.38 -6.56 0.33
N PRO A 9 22.36 -7.33 -0.19
CA PRO A 9 23.57 -6.76 -0.78
C PRO A 9 23.33 -6.24 -2.21
N PHE A 10 24.09 -5.22 -2.62
CA PHE A 10 23.89 -4.53 -3.92
C PHE A 10 24.03 -5.45 -5.14
N PHE A 11 24.88 -6.49 -5.07
CA PHE A 11 25.08 -7.41 -6.19
C PHE A 11 23.90 -8.38 -6.39
N ALA A 12 22.95 -8.43 -5.45
CA ALA A 12 21.73 -9.23 -5.54
C ALA A 12 20.52 -8.39 -6.00
N VAL A 13 20.72 -7.14 -6.39
CA VAL A 13 19.65 -6.20 -6.77
C VAL A 13 19.94 -5.60 -8.14
N ASP A 14 19.06 -5.86 -9.11
CA ASP A 14 19.15 -5.29 -10.46
C ASP A 14 18.48 -3.91 -10.56
N ALA A 15 17.41 -3.68 -9.80
CA ALA A 15 16.64 -2.45 -9.85
C ALA A 15 16.19 -1.99 -8.45
N VAL A 16 16.29 -0.69 -8.21
CA VAL A 16 15.77 0.00 -7.02
C VAL A 16 14.84 1.10 -7.50
N VAL A 17 13.61 1.12 -6.98
CA VAL A 17 12.59 2.12 -7.33
C VAL A 17 12.12 2.79 -6.05
N GLU A 18 12.18 4.11 -6.00
CA GLU A 18 11.55 4.90 -4.95
C GLU A 18 10.04 4.94 -5.21
N LEU A 19 9.26 4.35 -4.29
CA LEU A 19 7.81 4.27 -4.40
C LEU A 19 7.16 4.50 -3.03
N PRO A 20 6.85 5.75 -2.66
CA PRO A 20 6.19 6.05 -1.39
C PRO A 20 4.87 5.29 -1.25
N PHE A 21 4.60 4.75 -0.07
CA PHE A 21 3.47 3.86 0.19
C PHE A 21 3.46 2.56 -0.64
N GLY A 22 4.59 2.09 -1.18
CA GLY A 22 4.63 0.97 -2.14
C GLY A 22 4.02 -0.38 -1.70
N CYS A 23 3.75 -0.61 -0.41
CA CYS A 23 3.00 -1.78 0.08
C CYS A 23 1.48 -1.57 0.15
N ALA A 24 0.97 -0.36 -0.15
CA ALA A 24 -0.45 -0.05 -0.10
C ALA A 24 -1.29 -1.05 -0.91
N PRO A 25 -2.43 -1.52 -0.38
CA PRO A 25 -3.10 -1.05 0.84
C PRO A 25 -2.60 -1.70 2.15
N HIS A 26 -1.62 -2.60 2.09
CA HIS A 26 -1.01 -3.22 3.27
C HIS A 26 0.02 -2.31 3.94
N GLU A 27 0.38 -2.64 5.18
CA GLU A 27 1.32 -1.92 6.01
C GLU A 27 2.77 -1.95 5.50
N CYS A 28 3.55 -0.96 5.93
CA CYS A 28 5.01 -1.00 5.91
C CYS A 28 5.48 -0.69 7.33
N TYR A 29 6.03 -1.71 8.00
CA TYR A 29 6.36 -1.65 9.42
C TYR A 29 7.20 -0.43 9.79
N GLY A 30 6.72 0.36 10.76
CA GLY A 30 7.35 1.60 11.22
C GLY A 30 7.19 2.79 10.27
N VAL A 31 6.44 2.65 9.18
CA VAL A 31 6.20 3.77 8.24
C VAL A 31 4.71 4.08 8.15
N TYR A 32 3.86 3.09 7.93
CA TYR A 32 2.41 3.26 7.91
C TYR A 32 1.68 1.94 8.16
N GLU A 33 0.50 2.04 8.80
CA GLU A 33 -0.41 0.93 9.10
C GLU A 33 -1.29 0.54 7.89
N PRO A 34 -2.02 -0.59 7.93
CA PRO A 34 -2.86 -1.02 6.82
C PRO A 34 -4.04 -0.06 6.56
N MET A 35 -4.39 0.11 5.29
CA MET A 35 -5.53 0.92 4.84
C MET A 35 -6.81 0.07 4.90
N LEU A 36 -7.29 -0.14 6.14
CA LEU A 36 -8.36 -1.08 6.46
C LEU A 36 -9.65 -0.81 5.68
N ARG A 37 -10.05 0.45 5.47
CA ARG A 37 -11.32 0.73 4.78
C ARG A 37 -11.24 0.36 3.31
N HIS A 38 -10.09 0.59 2.67
CA HIS A 38 -9.88 0.14 1.29
C HIS A 38 -9.89 -1.40 1.19
N MET A 39 -9.28 -2.09 2.16
CA MET A 39 -9.31 -3.55 2.19
C MET A 39 -10.72 -4.11 2.44
N GLU A 40 -11.50 -3.49 3.35
CA GLU A 40 -12.90 -3.84 3.57
C GLU A 40 -13.75 -3.61 2.30
N TYR A 41 -13.49 -2.53 1.56
CA TYR A 41 -14.12 -2.28 0.27
C TYR A 41 -13.84 -3.41 -0.74
N TYR A 42 -12.58 -3.81 -0.87
CA TYR A 42 -12.20 -4.95 -1.73
C TYR A 42 -12.92 -6.23 -1.32
N VAL A 43 -12.88 -6.57 -0.03
CA VAL A 43 -13.52 -7.79 0.51
C VAL A 43 -15.03 -7.75 0.28
N GLY A 44 -15.69 -6.62 0.56
CA GLY A 44 -17.13 -6.46 0.35
C GLY A 44 -17.53 -6.64 -1.11
N LEU A 45 -16.74 -6.09 -2.04
CA LEU A 45 -16.99 -6.18 -3.47
C LEU A 45 -16.84 -7.63 -3.98
N VAL A 46 -15.76 -8.31 -3.63
CA VAL A 46 -15.48 -9.68 -4.08
C VAL A 46 -16.39 -10.71 -3.40
N ASN A 47 -16.78 -10.51 -2.14
CA ASN A 47 -17.72 -11.42 -1.48
C ASN A 47 -19.15 -11.30 -2.01
N ALA A 48 -19.55 -10.12 -2.51
CA ALA A 48 -20.88 -9.91 -3.07
C ALA A 48 -21.06 -10.63 -4.43
N ASP A 49 -20.05 -10.55 -5.31
CA ASP A 49 -19.99 -11.30 -6.56
C ASP A 49 -18.51 -11.57 -6.88
N PRO A 50 -18.00 -12.79 -6.69
CA PRO A 50 -16.57 -13.05 -6.83
C PRO A 50 -15.99 -12.75 -8.21
N VAL A 51 -16.75 -13.00 -9.28
CA VAL A 51 -16.25 -12.82 -10.65
C VAL A 51 -16.41 -11.38 -11.08
N LYS A 52 -17.61 -10.81 -10.90
CA LYS A 52 -17.87 -9.43 -11.30
C LYS A 52 -17.15 -8.44 -10.38
N GLY A 53 -17.20 -8.65 -9.08
CA GLY A 53 -16.57 -7.80 -8.08
C GLY A 53 -15.05 -7.73 -8.24
N MET A 54 -14.40 -8.87 -8.50
CA MET A 54 -12.97 -8.86 -8.81
C MET A 54 -12.66 -8.09 -10.10
N ARG A 55 -13.48 -8.26 -11.15
CA ARG A 55 -13.32 -7.51 -12.39
C ARG A 55 -13.46 -6.01 -12.16
N ASP A 56 -14.52 -5.59 -11.48
CA ASP A 56 -14.79 -4.18 -11.16
C ASP A 56 -13.64 -3.57 -10.33
N TYR A 57 -13.09 -4.33 -9.37
CA TYR A 57 -11.93 -3.90 -8.59
C TYR A 57 -10.69 -3.70 -9.47
N MET A 58 -10.37 -4.68 -10.32
CA MET A 58 -9.21 -4.62 -11.22
C MET A 58 -9.34 -3.46 -12.21
N ASP A 59 -10.52 -3.28 -12.80
CA ASP A 59 -10.79 -2.19 -13.74
C ASP A 59 -10.59 -0.82 -13.07
N ARG A 60 -11.03 -0.67 -11.82
CA ARG A 60 -10.94 0.61 -11.10
C ARG A 60 -9.57 0.90 -10.51
N PHE A 61 -8.94 -0.07 -9.85
CA PHE A 61 -7.74 0.17 -9.03
C PHE A 61 -6.44 -0.31 -9.65
N VAL A 62 -6.49 -1.15 -10.70
CA VAL A 62 -5.28 -1.69 -11.36
C VAL A 62 -5.15 -1.19 -12.79
N TYR A 63 -6.17 -1.38 -13.63
CA TYR A 63 -6.11 -0.99 -15.04
C TYR A 63 -6.49 0.47 -15.29
N GLY A 64 -7.34 1.02 -14.42
CA GLY A 64 -7.80 2.40 -14.46
C GLY A 64 -6.66 3.41 -14.29
N PRO A 65 -5.97 3.43 -13.14
CA PRO A 65 -4.94 4.41 -12.83
C PRO A 65 -3.78 4.34 -13.83
N LYS A 66 -3.28 5.50 -14.25
CA LYS A 66 -2.11 5.60 -15.15
C LYS A 66 -0.81 5.83 -14.39
N SER A 67 -0.90 6.03 -13.09
CA SER A 67 0.25 6.24 -12.21
C SER A 67 -0.02 5.70 -10.81
N TRP A 68 1.06 5.49 -10.07
CA TRP A 68 0.98 5.12 -8.65
C TRP A 68 0.23 6.16 -7.82
N SER A 69 0.47 7.45 -8.07
CA SER A 69 -0.23 8.54 -7.39
C SER A 69 -1.73 8.55 -7.66
N GLU A 70 -2.18 8.19 -8.87
CA GLU A 70 -3.60 8.03 -9.17
C GLU A 70 -4.22 6.85 -8.41
N PHE A 71 -3.51 5.73 -8.26
CA PHE A 71 -3.96 4.63 -7.42
C PHE A 71 -4.12 5.07 -5.96
N LEU A 72 -3.11 5.76 -5.40
CA LEU A 72 -3.19 6.31 -4.04
C LEU A 72 -4.35 7.31 -3.87
N ALA A 73 -4.63 8.13 -4.89
CA ALA A 73 -5.75 9.05 -4.87
C ALA A 73 -7.12 8.32 -4.84
N LEU A 74 -7.21 7.12 -5.40
CA LEU A 74 -8.42 6.29 -5.31
C LEU A 74 -8.64 5.70 -3.91
N ILE A 75 -7.56 5.43 -3.16
CA ILE A 75 -7.65 5.04 -1.75
C ILE A 75 -8.11 6.22 -0.90
N GLY A 76 -7.54 7.40 -1.16
CA GLY A 76 -7.94 8.66 -0.52
C GLY A 76 -6.89 9.22 0.43
N ILE A 77 -6.72 10.54 0.41
CA ILE A 77 -5.69 11.25 1.18
C ILE A 77 -5.89 11.10 2.69
N GLU A 78 -7.15 11.08 3.17
CA GLU A 78 -7.44 10.96 4.59
C GLU A 78 -6.92 9.62 5.14
N GLU A 79 -7.14 8.52 4.43
CA GLU A 79 -6.68 7.19 4.85
C GLU A 79 -5.17 7.07 4.84
N LEU A 80 -4.51 7.63 3.82
CA LEU A 80 -3.05 7.64 3.73
C LEU A 80 -2.42 8.39 4.91
N LEU A 81 -3.00 9.52 5.32
CA LEU A 81 -2.52 10.31 6.45
C LEU A 81 -2.80 9.62 7.79
N GLU A 82 -3.96 9.00 7.95
CA GLU A 82 -4.30 8.20 9.13
C GLU A 82 -3.32 7.03 9.30
N ALA A 83 -3.07 6.29 8.22
CA ALA A 83 -2.15 5.15 8.19
C ALA A 83 -0.70 5.57 8.52
N ALA A 84 -0.20 6.65 7.91
CA ALA A 84 1.15 7.15 8.14
C ALA A 84 1.37 7.58 9.60
N ARG A 85 0.42 8.34 10.17
CA ARG A 85 0.51 8.76 11.59
C ARG A 85 0.50 7.58 12.55
N ALA A 86 -0.31 6.57 12.27
CA ALA A 86 -0.37 5.38 13.10
C ALA A 86 0.96 4.59 13.04
N GLY A 87 1.56 4.46 11.85
CA GLY A 87 2.81 3.73 11.68
C GLY A 87 4.02 4.39 12.34
N GLU A 88 4.09 5.73 12.36
CA GLU A 88 5.18 6.46 13.03
C GLU A 88 5.14 6.34 14.55
N SER A 89 3.95 6.18 15.13
CA SER A 89 3.75 6.14 16.60
C SER A 89 4.49 4.99 17.30
N ILE A 90 4.95 3.97 16.57
CA ILE A 90 5.76 2.87 17.12
C ILE A 90 7.10 3.33 17.69
N TYR A 91 7.60 4.49 17.24
CA TYR A 91 8.87 5.06 17.70
C TYR A 91 8.70 6.11 18.80
N ASP A 92 7.47 6.47 19.16
CA ASP A 92 7.16 7.44 20.22
C ASP A 92 7.15 6.80 21.64
N ALA A 93 7.47 5.50 21.74
CA ALA A 93 7.46 4.71 22.97
C ALA A 93 8.83 4.59 23.66
#